data_AF-A0A0S8BN95-F1
#
_entry.id   AF-A0A0S8BN95-F1
#
_cell.length_a   1.000
_cell.length_b   1.000
_cell.length_c   1.000
_cell.angle_alpha   90.00
_cell.angle_beta   90.00
_cell.angle_gamma   90.00
#
_symmetry.space_group_name_H-M   'P 1'
#
loop_
_entity.id
_entity.type
_entity.pdbx_description
1 polymer ?
#
loop_
_entity_poly.entity_id
_entity_poly.type
_entity_poly.pdbx_seq_one_letter_code
_entity_poly.pdbx_strand_id
1 'polypeptide(L)'
;MKLSPAEGLSSSHAVFTGEVTRITVNDATPFGGLEVTLLVKKVWKGAPDEETKVHTAGTSAACGFPFVVGKTYLVYAVRDEADPLRVSLCSRTALIEHAAEDLEFLGRPSHELGAQADKDSKDAKGKRDCSASAQSGDGASLGLTMLFMLGIVLAIRRMT
;
A
#
# COMPACT_ATOMS: atom_id res chain seq x y z
N MET A 1 2.40 18.29 24.79
CA MET A 1 3.71 17.63 24.64
C MET A 1 3.72 16.91 23.31
N LYS A 2 4.79 17.05 22.52
CA LYS A 2 5.00 16.29 21.27
C LYS A 2 5.69 14.99 21.66
N LEU A 3 5.11 13.83 21.33
CA LEU A 3 5.76 12.51 21.49
C LEU A 3 7.10 12.51 20.77
N SER A 4 8.15 11.85 21.26
CA SER A 4 9.41 11.58 20.53
C SER A 4 9.21 10.51 19.43
N PRO A 5 10.14 10.35 18.46
CA PRO A 5 10.04 9.28 17.46
C PRO A 5 9.95 7.89 18.09
N ALA A 6 10.74 7.64 19.13
CA ALA A 6 10.76 6.36 19.85
C ALA A 6 9.42 6.07 20.54
N GLU A 7 8.83 7.07 21.22
CA GLU A 7 7.51 6.92 21.86
C GLU A 7 6.41 6.72 20.83
N GLY A 8 6.44 7.47 19.73
CA GLY A 8 5.50 7.31 18.61
C GLY A 8 5.58 5.91 18.00
N LEU A 9 6.78 5.41 17.71
CA LEU A 9 6.99 4.07 17.15
C LEU A 9 6.55 2.97 18.13
N SER A 10 6.86 3.13 19.42
CA SER A 10 6.51 2.15 20.46
C SER A 10 4.98 2.02 20.61
N SER A 11 4.29 3.16 20.73
CA SER A 11 2.83 3.22 20.94
C SER A 11 1.99 2.91 19.70
N SER A 12 2.57 2.98 18.50
CA SER A 12 1.83 2.74 17.26
C SER A 12 1.68 1.26 16.93
N HIS A 13 0.56 0.88 16.34
CA HIS A 13 0.36 -0.44 15.75
C HIS A 13 1.05 -0.55 14.38
N ALA A 14 0.94 0.50 13.55
CA ALA A 14 1.56 0.56 12.23
C ALA A 14 2.25 1.92 12.02
N VAL A 15 3.39 1.88 11.30
CA VAL A 15 4.14 3.08 10.91
C VAL A 15 4.56 2.94 9.45
N PHE A 16 4.08 3.86 8.62
CA PHE A 16 4.28 3.82 7.17
C PHE A 16 4.17 5.21 6.55
N THR A 17 4.73 5.39 5.36
CA THR A 17 4.40 6.56 4.53
C THR A 17 3.31 6.21 3.54
N GLY A 18 2.40 7.14 3.32
CA GLY A 18 1.32 6.97 2.35
C GLY A 18 0.85 8.30 1.78
N GLU A 19 0.42 8.27 0.53
CA GLU A 19 -0.23 9.40 -0.13
C GLU A 19 -1.74 9.30 0.01
N VAL A 20 -2.38 10.38 0.45
CA VAL A 20 -3.84 10.40 0.59
C VAL A 20 -4.51 10.45 -0.78
N THR A 21 -5.24 9.41 -1.13
CA THR A 21 -5.97 9.33 -2.41
C THR A 21 -7.43 9.74 -2.29
N ARG A 22 -8.03 9.58 -1.10
CA ARG A 22 -9.44 9.84 -0.85
C ARG A 22 -9.71 10.13 0.62
N ILE A 23 -10.65 11.02 0.88
CA ILE A 23 -11.20 11.30 2.22
C ILE A 23 -12.72 11.24 2.11
N THR A 24 -13.35 10.47 2.99
CA THR A 24 -14.82 10.36 3.09
C THR A 24 -15.26 10.52 4.53
N VAL A 25 -16.49 10.97 4.75
CA VAL A 25 -17.07 10.99 6.10
C VAL A 25 -17.26 9.54 6.55
N ASN A 26 -16.91 9.26 7.82
CA ASN A 26 -17.18 7.99 8.46
C ASN A 26 -18.34 8.14 9.44
N ASP A 27 -19.52 7.69 9.03
CA ASP A 27 -20.75 7.73 9.83
C ASP A 27 -20.97 6.45 10.64
N ALA A 28 -20.04 5.49 10.59
CA ALA A 28 -20.17 4.21 11.30
C ALA A 28 -19.99 4.34 12.82
N THR A 29 -19.57 5.50 13.32
CA THR A 29 -19.42 5.75 14.76
C THR A 29 -20.32 6.89 15.23
N PRO A 30 -20.81 6.89 16.49
CA PRO A 30 -21.70 7.94 17.01
C PRO A 30 -21.08 9.35 17.02
N PHE A 31 -19.75 9.43 17.04
CA PHE A 31 -19.01 10.69 17.03
C PHE A 31 -18.64 11.14 15.60
N GLY A 32 -19.01 10.35 14.59
CA GLY A 32 -18.58 10.54 13.22
C GLY A 32 -17.06 10.49 13.07
N GLY A 33 -16.57 10.92 11.91
CA GLY A 33 -15.15 11.02 11.65
C GLY A 33 -14.86 11.09 10.17
N LEU A 34 -13.61 10.83 9.82
CA LEU A 34 -13.15 10.72 8.45
C LEU A 34 -12.51 9.35 8.27
N GLU A 35 -12.85 8.69 7.18
CA GLU A 35 -12.08 7.59 6.61
C GLU A 35 -11.14 8.18 5.56
N VAL A 36 -9.85 7.89 5.69
CA VAL A 36 -8.80 8.39 4.81
C VAL A 36 -8.17 7.19 4.15
N THR A 37 -8.23 7.14 2.82
CA THR A 37 -7.56 6.11 2.02
C THR A 37 -6.17 6.60 1.64
N LEU A 38 -5.16 5.78 1.90
CA LEU A 38 -3.77 6.06 1.57
C LEU A 38 -3.19 4.97 0.66
N LEU A 39 -2.45 5.40 -0.36
CA LEU A 39 -1.54 4.55 -1.13
C LEU A 39 -0.20 4.48 -0.39
N VAL A 40 0.09 3.33 0.19
CA VAL A 40 1.26 3.08 1.04
C VAL A 40 2.52 2.97 0.16
N LYS A 41 3.61 3.62 0.59
CA LYS A 41 4.89 3.69 -0.14
C LYS A 41 6.02 2.99 0.60
N LYS A 42 6.15 3.21 1.91
CA LYS A 42 7.22 2.63 2.74
C LYS A 42 6.67 2.23 4.10
N VAL A 43 7.16 1.13 4.66
CA VAL A 43 6.68 0.58 5.94
C VAL A 43 7.86 0.40 6.89
N TRP A 44 7.67 0.77 8.16
CA TRP A 44 8.63 0.53 9.25
C TRP A 44 8.04 -0.35 10.36
N LYS A 45 6.71 -0.37 10.53
CA LYS A 45 6.02 -1.21 11.51
C LYS A 45 4.66 -1.63 11.01
N GLY A 46 4.24 -2.85 11.35
CA GLY A 46 2.97 -3.42 10.94
C GLY A 46 3.03 -3.99 9.51
N ALA A 47 1.87 -4.37 8.99
CA ALA A 47 1.70 -4.90 7.65
C ALA A 47 0.48 -4.26 6.97
N PRO A 48 0.51 -2.94 6.71
CA PRO A 48 -0.55 -2.29 5.94
C PRO A 48 -0.54 -2.79 4.48
N ASP A 49 -1.72 -2.92 3.89
CA ASP A 49 -1.89 -3.22 2.47
C ASP A 49 -1.45 -2.02 1.60
N GLU A 50 -1.22 -2.26 0.30
CA GLU A 50 -0.85 -1.21 -0.66
C GLU A 50 -1.84 -0.04 -0.66
N GLU A 51 -3.14 -0.33 -0.63
CA GLU A 51 -4.18 0.65 -0.32
C GLU A 51 -4.68 0.38 1.10
N THR A 52 -4.46 1.33 2.01
CA THR A 52 -4.84 1.21 3.42
C THR A 52 -5.79 2.34 3.81
N LYS A 53 -6.81 2.00 4.60
CA LYS A 53 -7.72 2.96 5.22
C LYS A 53 -7.32 3.22 6.66
N VAL A 54 -7.32 4.49 7.04
CA VAL A 54 -7.17 4.93 8.43
C VAL A 54 -8.33 5.82 8.80
N HIS A 55 -8.67 5.89 10.08
CA HIS A 55 -9.72 6.77 10.56
C HIS A 55 -9.19 7.83 11.51
N THR A 56 -9.85 8.98 11.51
CA THR A 56 -9.56 10.08 12.41
C THR A 56 -10.86 10.81 12.75
N ALA A 57 -10.90 11.51 13.88
CA ALA A 57 -12.00 12.41 14.17
C ALA A 57 -12.09 13.53 13.10
N GLY A 58 -13.29 14.08 12.91
CA GLY A 58 -13.57 15.04 11.84
C GLY A 58 -13.08 16.47 12.10
N THR A 59 -12.70 16.80 13.32
CA THR A 59 -12.26 18.16 13.69
C THR A 59 -11.03 18.13 14.58
N SER A 60 -10.19 19.17 14.49
CA SER A 60 -9.02 19.31 15.36
C SER A 60 -9.38 19.40 16.85
N ALA A 61 -10.52 20.02 17.19
CA ALA A 61 -11.03 20.09 18.55
C ALA A 61 -11.32 18.70 19.15
N ALA A 62 -11.71 17.73 18.31
CA ALA A 62 -11.89 16.33 18.67
C ALA A 62 -10.61 15.49 18.47
N CYS A 63 -9.44 16.13 18.38
CA CYS A 63 -8.15 15.51 18.07
C CYS A 63 -8.06 14.87 16.67
N GLY A 64 -8.84 15.38 15.72
CA GLY A 64 -8.85 14.94 14.32
C GLY A 64 -7.65 15.46 13.52
N PHE A 65 -6.91 14.56 12.88
CA PHE A 65 -5.76 14.89 12.04
C PHE A 65 -6.21 15.45 10.67
N PRO A 66 -5.73 16.64 10.26
CA PRO A 66 -6.20 17.33 9.07
C PRO A 66 -5.49 16.83 7.80
N PHE A 67 -5.83 15.63 7.34
CA PHE A 67 -5.32 15.10 6.07
C PHE A 67 -5.77 15.95 4.87
N VAL A 68 -4.95 15.92 3.81
CA VAL A 68 -5.19 16.61 2.54
C VAL A 68 -4.90 15.64 1.39
N VAL A 69 -5.84 15.52 0.46
CA VAL A 69 -5.71 14.67 -0.74
C VAL A 69 -4.50 15.09 -1.57
N GLY A 70 -3.76 14.11 -2.11
CA GLY A 70 -2.54 14.30 -2.91
C GLY A 70 -1.29 14.63 -2.09
N LYS A 71 -1.38 14.68 -0.76
CA LYS A 71 -0.22 14.86 0.12
C LYS A 71 0.25 13.53 0.69
N THR A 72 1.56 13.40 0.85
CA THR A 72 2.20 12.24 1.46
C THR A 72 2.50 12.54 2.93
N TYR A 73 2.18 11.58 3.80
CA TYR A 73 2.36 11.66 5.25
C TYR A 73 3.22 10.50 5.73
N LEU A 74 3.96 10.73 6.81
CA LEU A 74 4.42 9.65 7.69
C LEU A 74 3.33 9.42 8.73
N VAL A 75 2.71 8.25 8.69
CA VAL A 75 1.56 7.88 9.51
C VAL A 75 2.00 7.00 10.67
N TYR A 76 1.58 7.39 11.87
CA TYR A 76 1.67 6.62 13.10
C TYR A 76 0.24 6.25 13.53
N ALA A 77 -0.18 5.04 13.18
CA ALA A 77 -1.54 4.56 13.44
C ALA A 77 -1.56 3.62 14.65
N VAL A 78 -2.53 3.83 15.54
CA VAL A 78 -2.82 2.94 16.67
C VAL A 78 -3.98 2.01 16.30
N ARG A 79 -4.17 0.94 17.07
CA ARG A 79 -5.30 0.01 16.93
C ARG A 79 -6.06 -0.04 18.25
N ASP A 80 -7.37 -0.16 18.17
CA ASP A 80 -8.22 -0.58 19.28
C ASP A 80 -9.25 -1.62 18.79
N GLU A 81 -10.10 -2.12 19.69
CA GLU A 81 -11.08 -3.17 19.37
C GLU A 81 -12.14 -2.71 18.34
N ALA A 82 -12.38 -1.40 18.23
CA ALA A 82 -13.38 -0.84 17.33
C ALA A 82 -12.78 -0.39 15.99
N ASP A 83 -11.49 -0.05 15.95
CA ASP A 83 -10.82 0.49 14.77
C ASP A 83 -9.43 -0.13 14.57
N PRO A 84 -9.20 -0.83 13.44
CA PRO A 84 -7.91 -1.46 13.17
C PRO A 84 -6.76 -0.47 12.98
N LEU A 85 -7.03 0.77 12.54
CA LEU A 85 -6.03 1.80 12.23
C LEU A 85 -6.57 3.22 12.45
N ARG A 86 -6.35 3.75 13.65
CA ARG A 86 -6.75 5.10 14.05
C ARG A 86 -5.58 6.07 14.11
N VAL A 87 -5.83 7.29 13.67
CA VAL A 87 -4.89 8.42 13.70
C VAL A 87 -5.53 9.60 14.44
N SER A 88 -4.71 10.40 15.11
CA SER A 88 -5.17 11.62 15.80
C SER A 88 -4.10 12.71 15.79
N LEU A 89 -4.45 13.94 16.14
CA LEU A 89 -3.49 15.02 16.38
C LEU A 89 -2.51 14.74 17.52
N CYS A 90 -2.85 13.82 18.42
CA CYS A 90 -1.95 13.38 19.49
C CYS A 90 -0.94 12.33 19.01
N SER A 91 -1.17 11.73 17.84
CA SER A 91 -0.17 10.87 17.20
C SER A 91 1.01 11.69 16.70
N ARG A 92 2.10 11.01 16.37
CA ARG A 92 3.27 11.64 15.73
C ARG A 92 3.14 11.74 14.20
N THR A 93 1.94 11.47 13.65
CA THR A 93 1.67 11.59 12.22
C THR A 93 1.97 13.00 11.73
N ALA A 94 2.64 13.11 10.59
CA ALA A 94 3.05 14.41 10.03
C ALA A 94 3.11 14.35 8.50
N LEU A 95 2.99 15.51 7.85
CA LEU A 95 3.38 15.67 6.45
C LEU A 95 4.83 15.24 6.28
N ILE A 96 5.14 14.55 5.18
CA ILE A 96 6.48 13.97 4.98
C ILE A 96 7.58 15.05 5.01
N GLU A 97 7.28 16.25 4.51
CA GLU A 97 8.15 17.43 4.52
C GLU A 97 8.53 17.91 5.93
N HIS A 98 7.77 17.50 6.95
CA HIS A 98 7.96 17.88 8.35
C HIS A 98 8.41 16.69 9.23
N ALA A 99 8.66 15.54 8.61
CA ALA A 99 8.99 14.29 9.30
C ALA A 99 10.49 13.94 9.28
N ALA A 100 11.37 14.91 9.03
CA ALA A 100 12.81 14.66 8.88
C ALA A 100 13.43 13.97 10.12
N GLU A 101 13.11 14.46 11.33
CA GLU A 101 13.53 13.88 12.61
C GLU A 101 13.10 12.41 12.74
N ASP A 102 11.85 12.12 12.35
CA ASP A 102 11.30 10.77 12.39
C ASP A 102 11.97 9.84 11.39
N LEU A 103 12.17 10.31 10.16
CA LEU A 103 12.79 9.51 9.10
C LEU A 103 14.26 9.19 9.42
N GLU A 104 14.98 10.13 10.04
CA GLU A 104 16.34 9.89 10.53
C GLU A 104 16.35 8.80 11.62
N PHE A 105 15.44 8.89 12.59
CA PHE A 105 15.31 7.91 13.66
C PHE A 105 14.88 6.53 13.16
N LEU A 106 13.87 6.48 12.27
CA LEU A 106 13.29 5.25 11.75
C LEU A 106 14.24 4.51 10.81
N GLY A 107 15.13 5.25 10.12
CA GLY A 107 16.11 4.67 9.21
C GLY A 107 15.48 3.97 8.01
N ARG A 108 16.06 2.82 7.61
CA ARG A 108 15.62 2.08 6.42
C ARG A 108 14.25 1.42 6.65
N PRO A 109 13.30 1.53 5.71
CA PRO A 109 12.03 0.83 5.81
C PRO A 109 12.22 -0.69 5.69
N SER A 110 11.31 -1.46 6.28
CA SER A 110 11.26 -2.91 6.15
C SER A 110 10.68 -3.36 4.81
N HIS A 111 9.74 -2.57 4.25
CA HIS A 111 9.14 -2.80 2.95
C HIS A 111 8.96 -1.49 2.19
N GLU A 112 9.13 -1.53 0.88
CA GLU A 112 8.78 -0.43 -0.02
C GLU A 112 7.76 -0.95 -1.06
N LEU A 113 6.64 -0.27 -1.18
CA LEU A 113 5.55 -0.57 -2.10
C LEU A 113 5.56 0.49 -3.21
N GLY A 114 5.38 0.07 -4.46
CA GLY A 114 5.38 0.97 -5.64
C GLY A 114 6.76 1.30 -6.26
N ALA A 115 7.88 0.83 -5.69
CA ALA A 115 9.21 1.04 -6.27
C ALA A 115 9.50 0.17 -7.53
N GLN A 116 8.59 -0.74 -7.89
CA GLN A 116 8.73 -1.61 -9.06
C GLN A 116 8.33 -0.93 -10.38
N ALA A 117 7.60 0.20 -10.38
CA ALA A 117 7.14 0.83 -11.62
C ALA A 117 8.25 1.60 -12.38
N ASP A 118 9.35 2.00 -11.70
CA ASP A 118 10.44 2.79 -12.30
C ASP A 118 11.65 1.96 -12.76
N LYS A 119 11.74 0.67 -12.36
CA LYS A 119 12.87 -0.18 -12.76
C LYS A 119 12.67 -0.85 -14.12
N ASP A 120 11.43 -1.08 -14.55
CA ASP A 120 11.13 -1.68 -15.86
C ASP A 120 11.25 -0.69 -17.04
N SER A 121 11.38 0.62 -16.79
CA SER A 121 11.51 1.62 -17.85
C SER A 121 12.96 1.92 -18.26
N LYS A 122 13.96 1.50 -17.47
CA LYS A 122 15.38 1.83 -17.73
C LYS A 122 16.15 0.80 -18.57
N ASP A 123 15.54 -0.34 -18.92
CA ASP A 123 16.17 -1.38 -19.74
C ASP A 123 15.86 -1.24 -21.25
N ALA A 124 15.02 -0.29 -21.66
CA ALA A 124 14.66 -0.08 -23.08
C ALA A 124 15.60 0.86 -23.85
N LYS A 125 16.79 1.21 -23.33
CA LYS A 125 17.77 2.07 -24.02
C LYS A 125 19.18 1.50 -23.98
N GLY A 126 19.36 0.36 -24.65
CA GLY A 126 20.66 -0.27 -24.93
C GLY A 126 20.77 -0.69 -26.40
N LYS A 127 21.10 0.28 -27.25
CA LYS A 127 21.42 0.15 -28.69
C LYS A 127 22.44 -0.96 -28.94
N ARG A 128 22.11 -1.92 -29.82
CA ARG A 128 23.10 -2.63 -30.65
C ARG A 128 22.56 -2.71 -32.08
N ASP A 129 23.27 -2.02 -32.95
CA ASP A 129 23.00 -1.88 -34.37
C ASP A 129 23.47 -3.12 -35.17
N CYS A 130 22.70 -3.40 -36.22
CA CYS A 130 23.09 -3.83 -37.57
C CYS A 130 23.70 -5.23 -37.88
N SER A 131 22.90 -5.95 -38.68
CA SER A 131 23.19 -6.84 -39.82
C SER A 131 23.95 -8.16 -39.62
N ALA A 132 23.28 -9.29 -39.87
CA ALA A 132 23.20 -9.89 -41.23
C ALA A 132 22.39 -11.21 -41.26
N SER A 133 21.53 -11.29 -42.27
CA SER A 133 21.15 -12.44 -43.13
C SER A 133 20.74 -13.81 -42.55
N ALA A 134 19.49 -14.15 -42.91
CA ALA A 134 19.00 -15.42 -43.47
C ALA A 134 19.36 -16.77 -42.80
N GLN A 135 18.34 -17.51 -42.36
CA GLN A 135 17.83 -18.66 -43.13
C GLN A 135 16.59 -19.28 -42.46
N SER A 136 15.64 -19.57 -43.35
CA SER A 136 14.54 -20.52 -43.24
C SER A 136 14.94 -21.88 -42.65
N GLY A 137 14.04 -22.47 -41.86
CA GLY A 137 14.14 -23.86 -41.43
C GLY A 137 12.82 -24.35 -40.82
N ASP A 138 11.96 -24.90 -41.69
CA ASP A 138 10.82 -25.73 -41.32
C ASP A 138 11.22 -26.87 -40.38
N GLY A 139 10.40 -27.15 -39.37
CA GLY A 139 10.64 -28.22 -38.41
C GLY A 139 9.36 -28.62 -37.70
N ALA A 140 8.48 -29.30 -38.44
CA ALA A 140 7.34 -30.02 -37.87
C ALA A 140 7.82 -31.00 -36.79
N SER A 141 7.23 -30.94 -35.60
CA SER A 141 7.22 -32.08 -34.68
C SER A 141 5.87 -32.17 -33.99
N LEU A 142 5.09 -33.11 -34.50
CA LEU A 142 3.89 -33.68 -33.93
C LEU A 142 4.24 -34.32 -32.59
N GLY A 143 3.47 -34.06 -31.53
CA GLY A 143 3.71 -34.77 -30.27
C GLY A 143 2.76 -34.48 -29.11
N LEU A 144 1.59 -35.13 -29.17
CA LEU A 144 0.84 -35.64 -28.02
C LEU A 144 -0.06 -34.66 -27.23
N THR A 145 -1.23 -34.42 -27.81
CA THR A 145 -2.50 -34.22 -27.11
C THR A 145 -2.92 -35.50 -26.36
N MET A 146 -3.02 -35.45 -25.03
CA MET A 146 -3.79 -36.37 -24.14
C MET A 146 -3.52 -35.86 -22.70
N LEU A 147 -4.44 -35.34 -21.88
CA LEU A 147 -5.81 -35.74 -21.55
C LEU A 147 -6.50 -34.54 -20.87
N PHE A 148 -7.35 -33.80 -21.59
CA PHE A 148 -8.16 -32.70 -21.03
C PHE A 148 -9.66 -33.03 -20.95
N MET A 149 -10.03 -34.31 -20.91
CA MET A 149 -11.42 -34.77 -20.97
C MET A 149 -11.77 -35.74 -19.84
N LEU A 150 -11.74 -35.28 -18.59
CA LEU A 150 -12.37 -35.99 -17.46
C LEU A 150 -12.84 -35.07 -16.32
N GLY A 151 -13.02 -33.76 -16.59
CA GLY A 151 -13.49 -32.78 -15.60
C GLY A 151 -14.93 -32.29 -15.80
N ILE A 152 -15.53 -32.46 -16.98
CA ILE A 152 -16.79 -31.79 -17.36
C ILE A 152 -18.05 -32.66 -17.10
N VAL A 153 -17.92 -33.91 -16.63
CA VAL A 153 -19.08 -34.82 -16.47
C VAL A 153 -19.69 -34.85 -15.06
N LEU A 154 -19.08 -34.22 -14.04
CA LEU A 154 -19.63 -34.24 -12.68
C LEU A 154 -20.54 -33.05 -12.32
N ALA A 155 -20.74 -32.09 -13.22
CA ALA A 155 -21.56 -30.89 -12.96
C ALA A 155 -23.08 -31.08 -13.20
N ILE A 156 -23.54 -32.23 -13.71
CA ILE A 156 -24.96 -32.42 -14.10
C ILE A 156 -25.76 -33.24 -13.06
N ARG A 157 -25.12 -33.82 -12.03
CA ARG A 157 -25.77 -34.80 -11.13
C ARG A 157 -26.20 -34.30 -9.74
N ARG A 158 -26.24 -32.99 -9.49
CA ARG A 158 -26.69 -32.42 -8.20
C ARG A 158 -27.91 -31.49 -8.27
N MET A 159 -28.60 -31.41 -9.40
CA MET A 159 -29.80 -30.55 -9.58
C MET A 159 -31.08 -31.35 -9.90
N THR A 160 -31.20 -32.55 -9.36
CA THR A 160 -32.49 -33.25 -9.21
C THR A 160 -32.69 -33.60 -7.76
#